data_AF-A0A534U4L0-F1
#
_entry.id   AF-A0A534U4L0-F1
#
_cell.length_a   1.000
_cell.length_b   1.000
_cell.length_c   1.000
_cell.angle_alpha   90.00
_cell.angle_beta   90.00
_cell.angle_gamma   90.00
#
_symmetry.space_group_name_H-M   'P 1'
#
loop_
_entity.id
_entity.type
_entity.pdbx_description
1 polymer ?
#
loop_
_entity_poly.entity_id
_entity_poly.type
_entity_poly.pdbx_seq_one_letter_code
_entity_poly.pdbx_strand_id
1 'polypeptide(L)'
;DHLLGPGRILREIVESGGVQSLILWGPPGTGKTTLAHLVAGAAQHEFVAFSAVLSGVKELRQLIEEARDRQALHGRGTILFVDEIHRFNNAQQDAFLPHVEDGTIVLIGATTENPSF
;
A
#
# COMPACT_ATOMS: atom_id res chain seq x y z
N ASP A 1 -12.36 -14.32 13.36
CA ASP A 1 -11.22 -15.26 13.51
C ASP A 1 -10.19 -15.26 12.39
N HIS A 2 -10.52 -14.94 11.13
CA HIS A 2 -9.54 -15.06 10.03
C HIS A 2 -8.43 -13.99 9.98
N LEU A 3 -8.62 -12.80 10.55
CA LEU A 3 -7.65 -11.70 10.42
C LEU A 3 -6.85 -11.37 11.69
N LEU A 4 -7.37 -11.72 12.87
CA LEU A 4 -6.83 -11.26 14.18
C LEU A 4 -6.37 -12.38 15.11
N GLY A 5 -6.47 -13.65 14.69
CA GLY A 5 -5.98 -14.79 15.47
C GLY A 5 -4.45 -14.84 15.55
N PRO A 6 -3.89 -15.69 16.43
CA PRO A 6 -2.44 -15.94 16.47
C PRO A 6 -1.92 -16.40 15.10
N GLY A 7 -0.79 -15.84 14.64
CA GLY A 7 -0.20 -16.15 13.33
C GLY A 7 -1.04 -15.66 12.14
N ARG A 8 -1.69 -14.49 12.29
CA ARG A 8 -2.44 -13.82 11.21
C ARG A 8 -1.78 -12.50 10.89
N ILE A 9 -1.90 -12.08 9.64
CA ILE A 9 -1.16 -10.95 9.07
C ILE A 9 -1.29 -9.66 9.90
N LEU A 10 -2.49 -9.32 10.39
CA LEU A 10 -2.67 -8.12 11.22
C LEU A 10 -2.03 -8.26 12.60
N ARG A 11 -2.06 -9.46 13.18
CA ARG A 11 -1.43 -9.76 14.47
C ARG A 11 0.09 -9.65 14.34
N GLU A 12 0.66 -10.23 13.29
CA GLU A 12 2.10 -10.19 13.02
C GLU A 12 2.59 -8.78 12.71
N ILE A 13 1.84 -7.97 11.96
CA ILE A 13 2.19 -6.57 11.70
C ILE A 13 2.22 -5.76 13.00
N VAL A 14 1.23 -5.97 13.89
CA VAL A 14 1.19 -5.30 15.19
C VAL A 14 2.33 -5.76 16.10
N GLU A 15 2.65 -7.05 16.10
CA GLU A 15 3.68 -7.63 16.99
C GLU A 15 5.11 -7.36 16.51
N SER A 16 5.34 -7.32 15.20
CA SER A 16 6.66 -7.08 14.61
C SER A 16 6.97 -5.58 14.40
N GLY A 17 5.95 -4.72 14.40
CA GLY A 17 6.10 -3.28 14.13
C GLY A 17 6.44 -2.94 12.68
N GLY A 18 6.44 -3.93 11.78
CA GLY A 18 6.75 -3.77 10.36
C GLY A 18 5.61 -4.25 9.47
N VAL A 19 5.38 -3.56 8.37
CA VAL A 19 4.47 -3.98 7.31
C VAL A 19 5.26 -4.15 6.01
N GLN A 20 4.99 -5.24 5.29
CA GLN A 20 5.56 -5.50 3.96
C GLN A 20 4.53 -5.23 2.88
N SER A 21 5.00 -4.97 1.66
CA SER A 21 4.14 -4.78 0.49
C SER A 21 3.33 -6.04 0.18
N LEU A 22 2.07 -5.88 -0.21
CA LEU A 22 1.16 -7.00 -0.48
C LEU A 22 0.09 -6.66 -1.52
N ILE A 23 -0.51 -7.69 -2.12
CA ILE A 23 -1.66 -7.56 -3.02
C ILE A 23 -2.91 -8.16 -2.36
N LEU A 24 -3.95 -7.35 -2.24
CA LEU A 24 -5.28 -7.75 -1.82
C LEU A 24 -6.11 -8.12 -3.04
N TRP A 25 -6.43 -9.40 -3.16
CA TRP A 25 -7.26 -9.91 -4.24
C TRP A 25 -8.64 -10.34 -3.72
N GLY A 26 -9.68 -9.87 -4.38
CA GLY A 26 -11.05 -10.34 -4.13
C GLY A 26 -12.10 -9.49 -4.84
N PRO A 27 -13.36 -9.95 -4.87
CA PRO A 27 -14.46 -9.23 -5.50
C PRO A 27 -14.62 -7.77 -5.03
N PRO A 28 -15.33 -6.91 -5.78
CA PRO A 28 -15.75 -5.61 -5.30
C PRO A 28 -16.53 -5.72 -3.98
N GLY A 29 -16.36 -4.76 -3.08
CA GLY A 29 -17.10 -4.71 -1.80
C GLY A 29 -16.60 -5.67 -0.72
N THR A 30 -15.52 -6.43 -0.92
CA THR A 30 -14.95 -7.31 0.11
C THR A 30 -14.10 -6.59 1.18
N GLY A 31 -14.05 -5.26 1.15
CA GLY A 31 -13.36 -4.46 2.16
C GLY A 31 -11.84 -4.36 1.98
N LYS A 32 -11.30 -4.52 0.76
CA LYS A 32 -9.86 -4.38 0.48
C LYS A 32 -9.30 -3.03 0.95
N THR A 33 -9.95 -1.93 0.60
CA THR A 33 -9.57 -0.58 1.02
C THR A 33 -9.64 -0.44 2.55
N THR A 34 -10.71 -0.97 3.16
CA THR A 34 -10.86 -0.97 4.62
C THR A 34 -9.74 -1.72 5.31
N LEU A 35 -9.37 -2.89 4.79
CA LEU A 35 -8.28 -3.70 5.34
C LEU A 35 -6.94 -2.98 5.20
N ALA A 36 -6.65 -2.38 4.04
CA ALA A 36 -5.43 -1.59 3.84
C ALA A 36 -5.34 -0.41 4.82
N HIS A 37 -6.47 0.26 5.08
CA HIS A 37 -6.52 1.36 6.04
C HIS A 37 -6.27 0.88 7.48
N LEU A 38 -6.85 -0.26 7.87
CA LEU A 38 -6.60 -0.88 9.18
C LEU A 38 -5.13 -1.30 9.34
N VAL A 39 -4.52 -1.85 8.29
CA VAL A 39 -3.09 -2.21 8.26
C VAL A 39 -2.22 -0.96 8.50
N ALA A 40 -2.51 0.15 7.82
CA ALA A 40 -1.77 1.40 8.01
C ALA A 40 -1.86 1.91 9.44
N GLY A 41 -3.06 1.89 10.03
CA GLY A 41 -3.26 2.26 11.44
C GLY A 41 -2.50 1.36 12.41
N ALA A 42 -2.55 0.05 12.18
CA ALA A 42 -1.85 -0.95 12.99
C ALA A 42 -0.32 -0.81 12.92
N ALA A 43 0.23 -0.48 11.74
CA ALA A 43 1.64 -0.22 11.53
C ALA A 43 2.07 1.22 11.88
N GLN A 44 1.16 2.08 12.34
CA GLN A 44 1.37 3.50 12.58
C GLN A 44 1.86 4.30 11.36
N HIS A 45 1.60 3.81 10.14
CA HIS A 45 1.94 4.49 8.89
C HIS A 45 0.85 5.50 8.50
N GLU A 46 1.21 6.46 7.64
CA GLU A 46 0.20 7.26 6.95
C GLU A 46 -0.42 6.46 5.81
N PHE A 47 -1.73 6.54 5.65
CA PHE A 47 -2.45 5.87 4.57
C PHE A 47 -2.69 6.86 3.43
N VAL A 48 -2.19 6.54 2.23
CA VAL A 48 -2.45 7.35 1.04
C VAL A 48 -3.04 6.47 -0.05
N ALA A 49 -4.22 6.84 -0.56
CA ALA A 49 -4.87 6.13 -1.65
C ALA A 49 -4.53 6.75 -3.01
N PHE A 50 -4.26 5.90 -3.99
CA PHE A 50 -3.95 6.24 -5.36
C PHE A 50 -4.80 5.39 -6.31
N SER A 51 -5.42 6.02 -7.30
CA SER A 51 -6.17 5.30 -8.33
C SER A 51 -5.28 5.03 -9.53
N ALA A 52 -5.05 3.75 -9.86
CA ALA A 52 -4.31 3.38 -11.07
C ALA A 52 -4.92 3.96 -12.37
N VAL A 53 -6.24 4.21 -12.36
CA VAL A 53 -7.02 4.63 -13.51
C VAL A 53 -7.10 6.15 -13.64
N LEU A 54 -7.33 6.84 -12.53
CA LEU A 54 -7.59 8.27 -12.54
C LEU A 54 -6.32 9.11 -12.36
N SER A 55 -5.28 8.54 -11.76
CA SER A 55 -4.11 9.29 -11.33
C SER A 55 -2.88 9.09 -12.23
N GLY A 56 -2.14 10.19 -12.45
CA GLY A 56 -0.99 10.23 -13.35
C GLY A 56 0.37 10.06 -12.67
N VAL A 57 1.43 9.87 -13.47
CA VAL A 57 2.82 9.75 -12.98
C VAL A 57 3.28 10.99 -12.19
N LYS A 58 2.80 12.18 -12.55
CA LYS A 58 3.14 13.42 -11.84
C LYS A 58 2.64 13.42 -10.39
N GLU A 59 1.39 13.00 -10.19
CA GLU A 59 0.75 12.91 -8.87
C GLU A 59 1.44 11.85 -8.02
N LEU A 60 1.79 10.71 -8.63
CA LEU A 60 2.54 9.65 -7.97
C LEU A 60 3.90 10.14 -7.45
N ARG A 61 4.65 10.89 -8.27
CA ARG A 61 5.93 11.48 -7.85
C ARG A 61 5.76 12.48 -6.71
N GLN A 62 4.73 13.31 -6.76
CA GLN A 62 4.46 14.25 -5.67
C GLN A 62 4.17 13.52 -4.36
N LEU A 63 3.34 12.47 -4.40
CA LEU A 63 3.04 11.64 -3.23
C LEU A 63 4.30 11.01 -2.64
N ILE A 64 5.20 10.52 -3.48
CA ILE A 64 6.46 9.92 -3.06
C ILE A 64 7.35 10.95 -2.33
N GLU A 65 7.44 12.18 -2.84
CA GLU A 65 8.16 13.25 -2.16
C GLU A 65 7.53 13.59 -0.81
N GLU A 66 6.20 13.67 -0.73
CA GLU A 66 5.48 13.86 0.54
C GLU A 66 5.71 12.70 1.52
N ALA A 67 5.86 11.47 1.02
CA ALA A 67 6.18 10.29 1.83
C ALA A 67 7.61 10.36 2.40
N ARG A 68 8.58 10.82 1.61
CA ARG A 68 9.97 11.05 2.06
C ARG A 68 10.03 12.11 3.14
N ASP A 69 9.38 13.24 2.91
CA ASP A 69 9.34 14.34 3.88
C ASP A 69 8.72 13.88 5.20
N ARG A 70 7.62 13.11 5.14
CA ARG A 70 6.97 12.54 6.32
C ARG A 70 7.89 11.60 7.09
N GLN A 71 8.61 10.73 6.40
CA GLN A 71 9.56 9.82 7.02
C GLN A 71 10.72 10.59 7.67
N ALA A 72 11.27 11.60 6.99
CA ALA A 72 12.39 12.38 7.48
C ALA A 72 12.02 13.29 8.68
N LEU A 73 10.85 13.92 8.64
CA LEU A 73 10.43 14.92 9.64
C LEU A 73 9.76 14.29 10.86
N HIS A 74 9.04 13.19 10.68
CA HIS A 74 8.18 12.62 11.71
C HIS A 74 8.50 11.16 12.05
N GLY A 75 9.46 10.55 11.35
CA GLY A 75 9.77 9.12 11.52
C GLY A 75 8.60 8.20 11.15
N ARG A 76 7.62 8.72 10.40
CA ARG A 76 6.36 8.02 10.10
C ARG A 76 6.38 7.53 8.66
N GLY A 77 6.34 6.20 8.48
CA GLY A 77 6.29 5.57 7.17
C GLY A 77 4.95 5.80 6.46
N THR A 78 4.90 5.40 5.19
CA THR A 78 3.72 5.60 4.33
C THR A 78 3.28 4.29 3.70
N ILE A 79 1.99 3.97 3.81
CA ILE A 79 1.35 2.94 2.99
C ILE A 79 0.71 3.61 1.78
N LEU A 80 1.21 3.28 0.59
CA LEU A 80 0.60 3.63 -0.69
C LEU A 80 -0.39 2.52 -1.06
N PHE A 81 -1.68 2.83 -0.98
CA PHE A 81 -2.74 1.95 -1.45
C PHE A 81 -3.05 2.24 -2.92
N VAL A 82 -2.97 1.22 -3.77
CA VAL A 82 -3.27 1.34 -5.21
C VAL A 82 -4.48 0.48 -5.54
N ASP A 83 -5.60 1.12 -5.88
CA ASP A 83 -6.78 0.39 -6.35
C ASP A 83 -6.67 0.05 -7.84
N GLU A 84 -7.23 -1.10 -8.23
CA GLU A 84 -7.15 -1.65 -9.58
C GLU A 84 -5.70 -1.72 -10.09
N ILE A 85 -4.78 -2.22 -9.26
CA ILE A 85 -3.33 -2.23 -9.54
C ILE A 85 -2.97 -2.98 -10.82
N HIS A 86 -3.80 -3.90 -11.29
CA HIS A 86 -3.64 -4.58 -12.59
C HIS A 86 -3.70 -3.60 -13.79
N ARG A 87 -4.19 -2.37 -13.61
CA ARG A 87 -4.25 -1.33 -14.65
C ARG A 87 -3.03 -0.42 -14.67
N PHE A 88 -2.05 -0.64 -13.81
CA PHE A 88 -0.82 0.15 -13.81
C PHE A 88 -0.09 0.01 -15.14
N ASN A 89 0.34 1.14 -15.69
CA ASN A 89 1.21 1.12 -16.85
C ASN A 89 2.69 1.12 -16.43
N ASN A 90 3.57 0.74 -17.35
CA ASN A 90 5.01 0.66 -17.12
C ASN A 90 5.60 1.97 -16.57
N ALA A 91 5.15 3.13 -17.08
CA ALA A 91 5.66 4.42 -16.64
C ALA A 91 5.29 4.75 -15.18
N GLN A 92 4.10 4.35 -14.73
CA GLN A 92 3.74 4.45 -13.32
C GLN A 92 4.51 3.43 -12.48
N GLN A 93 4.70 2.20 -12.96
CA GLN A 93 5.47 1.16 -12.26
C GLN A 93 6.93 1.57 -12.01
N ASP A 94 7.61 2.02 -13.06
CA ASP A 94 8.98 2.53 -12.98
C ASP A 94 9.10 3.73 -12.03
N ALA A 95 8.01 4.48 -11.84
CA ALA A 95 7.98 5.65 -10.98
C ALA A 95 7.82 5.34 -9.49
N PHE A 96 7.30 4.18 -9.08
CA PHE A 96 7.16 3.83 -7.64
C PHE A 96 8.08 2.70 -7.18
N LEU A 97 8.51 1.79 -8.06
CA LEU A 97 9.27 0.60 -7.66
C LEU A 97 10.52 0.92 -6.82
N PRO A 98 11.38 1.88 -7.20
CA PRO A 98 12.55 2.21 -6.39
C PRO A 98 12.21 2.61 -4.96
N HIS A 99 11.04 3.22 -4.76
CA HIS A 99 10.55 3.72 -3.48
C HIS A 99 9.89 2.65 -2.61
N VAL A 100 9.48 1.54 -3.23
CA VAL A 100 9.10 0.33 -2.50
C VAL A 100 10.36 -0.44 -2.07
N GLU A 101 11.36 -0.50 -2.94
CA GLU A 101 12.62 -1.20 -2.67
C GLU A 101 13.46 -0.53 -1.57
N ASP A 102 13.50 0.81 -1.53
CA ASP A 102 14.22 1.57 -0.50
C ASP A 102 13.41 1.78 0.80
N GLY A 103 12.15 1.36 0.82
CA GLY A 103 11.25 1.46 1.98
C GLY A 103 10.65 2.84 2.22
N THR A 104 10.79 3.79 1.29
CA THR A 104 10.09 5.09 1.35
C THR A 104 8.58 4.90 1.46
N ILE A 105 8.04 3.93 0.71
CA ILE A 105 6.64 3.54 0.74
C ILE A 105 6.49 2.02 0.90
N VAL A 106 5.42 1.61 1.55
CA VAL A 106 4.94 0.24 1.55
C VAL A 106 3.71 0.15 0.65
N LEU A 107 3.73 -0.74 -0.33
CA LEU A 107 2.67 -0.84 -1.33
C LEU A 107 1.60 -1.83 -0.87
N ILE A 108 0.34 -1.39 -0.89
CA ILE A 108 -0.82 -2.30 -0.84
C ILE A 108 -1.60 -2.15 -2.14
N GLY A 109 -1.47 -3.11 -3.04
CA GLY A 109 -2.28 -3.17 -4.26
C GLY A 109 -3.61 -3.85 -4.01
N ALA A 110 -4.69 -3.36 -4.61
CA ALA A 110 -5.97 -4.06 -4.66
C ALA A 110 -6.34 -4.42 -6.10
N THR A 111 -6.86 -5.62 -6.29
CA THR A 111 -7.33 -6.09 -7.60
C THR A 111 -8.54 -7.02 -7.45
N THR A 112 -9.44 -6.97 -8.43
CA THR A 112 -10.46 -8.00 -8.63
C THR A 112 -9.99 -9.09 -9.60
N GLU A 113 -8.98 -8.78 -10.42
CA GLU A 113 -8.37 -9.69 -11.40
C GLU A 113 -7.29 -10.55 -10.76
N ASN A 114 -7.09 -11.76 -11.28
CA ASN A 114 -6.08 -12.68 -10.76
C ASN A 114 -4.68 -12.10 -10.97
N PRO A 115 -3.89 -11.86 -9.90
CA PRO A 115 -2.59 -11.20 -9.98
C PRO A 115 -1.48 -12.03 -10.68
N SER A 116 -1.75 -13.29 -11.02
CA SER A 116 -0.82 -14.15 -11.77
C SER A 116 -0.94 -14.05 -13.30
N PHE A 117 -1.81 -13.17 -13.80
CA PHE A 117 -2.03 -12.92 -15.23
C PHE A 117 -1.71 -11.49 -15.64
#